data_AF-A0A1B8QEH1-F1
#
_entry.id   AF-A0A1B8QEH1-F1
#
_cell.length_a   1.000
_cell.length_b   1.000
_cell.length_c   1.000
_cell.angle_alpha   90.00
_cell.angle_beta   90.00
_cell.angle_gamma   90.00
#
_symmetry.space_group_name_H-M   'P 1'
#
loop_
_entity.id
_entity.type
_entity.pdbx_description
1 polymer ?
#
loop_
_entity_poly.entity_id
_entity_poly.type
_entity_poly.pdbx_seq_one_letter_code
_entity_poly.pdbx_strand_id
1 'polypeptide(L)'
;MVKFIDDEKQHYGVESICRILPIAPSTYYRIKDEQDNPEKQSRRKQSDKHLMAQIKQIWQASGCRYGIRKVWNKLKQDGMPKLGRCTVERLMKQLGIQGVWRGKGKITTKQRDDQDKPNDLVKRNFTADSPNKLWVADFTYIKLNQAGSIPPL
;
A
#
# COMPACT_ATOMS: atom_id res chain seq x y z
N MET A 1 -28.18 -7.04 -4.28
CA MET A 1 -29.56 -7.27 -3.78
C MET A 1 -30.36 -5.98 -3.72
N VAL A 2 -30.00 -5.00 -2.88
CA VAL A 2 -30.75 -3.72 -2.81
C VAL A 2 -30.80 -2.98 -4.15
N LYS A 3 -29.68 -2.93 -4.89
CA LYS A 3 -29.63 -2.32 -6.23
C LYS A 3 -30.63 -2.95 -7.22
N PHE A 4 -30.74 -4.29 -7.20
CA PHE A 4 -31.69 -5.01 -8.05
C PHE A 4 -33.15 -4.69 -7.68
N ILE A 5 -33.45 -4.60 -6.38
CA ILE A 5 -34.77 -4.18 -5.92
C ILE A 5 -35.05 -2.74 -6.37
N ASP A 6 -34.06 -1.84 -6.33
CA ASP A 6 -34.23 -0.48 -6.84
C ASP A 6 -34.53 -0.42 -8.33
N ASP A 7 -33.85 -1.23 -9.13
CA ASP A 7 -33.99 -1.28 -10.58
C ASP A 7 -35.39 -1.82 -10.97
N GLU A 8 -35.91 -2.81 -10.23
CA GLU A 8 -37.14 -3.55 -10.59
C GLU A 8 -38.40 -3.14 -9.80
N LYS A 9 -38.28 -2.32 -8.74
CA LYS A 9 -39.42 -1.97 -7.85
C LYS A 9 -40.59 -1.30 -8.58
N GLN A 10 -40.33 -0.60 -9.68
CA GLN A 10 -41.38 0.07 -10.46
C GLN A 10 -42.25 -0.91 -11.24
N HIS A 11 -41.71 -2.08 -11.60
CA HIS A 11 -42.42 -3.09 -12.39
C HIS A 11 -43.19 -4.09 -11.52
N TYR A 12 -42.61 -4.52 -10.39
CA TYR A 12 -43.15 -5.65 -9.62
C TYR A 12 -43.52 -5.32 -8.16
N GLY A 13 -43.13 -4.14 -7.65
CA GLY A 13 -43.27 -3.78 -6.25
C GLY A 13 -42.24 -4.48 -5.34
N VAL A 14 -41.84 -3.79 -4.27
CA VAL A 14 -40.75 -4.24 -3.36
C VAL A 14 -41.11 -5.56 -2.67
N GLU A 15 -42.34 -5.74 -2.21
CA GLU A 15 -42.75 -6.94 -1.47
C GLU A 15 -42.74 -8.20 -2.34
N SER A 16 -43.16 -8.09 -3.60
CA SER A 16 -43.12 -9.21 -4.56
C SER A 16 -41.69 -9.68 -4.83
N ILE A 17 -40.77 -8.73 -5.02
CA ILE A 17 -39.35 -9.02 -5.27
C ILE A 17 -38.71 -9.64 -4.01
N CYS A 18 -39.00 -9.08 -2.83
CA CYS A 18 -38.53 -9.56 -1.54
C CYS A 18 -39.12 -10.92 -1.13
N ARG A 19 -40.23 -11.38 -1.75
CA ARG A 19 -40.75 -12.74 -1.55
C ARG A 19 -39.90 -13.79 -2.27
N ILE A 20 -39.33 -13.43 -3.43
CA ILE A 20 -38.49 -14.32 -4.25
C ILE A 20 -37.04 -14.27 -3.77
N LEU A 21 -36.54 -13.09 -3.42
CA LEU A 21 -35.21 -12.92 -2.85
C LEU A 21 -35.23 -13.23 -1.35
N PRO A 22 -34.15 -13.80 -0.78
CA PRO A 22 -34.06 -14.07 0.66
C PRO A 22 -33.77 -12.80 1.47
N ILE A 23 -34.64 -11.78 1.38
CA ILE A 23 -34.53 -10.51 2.10
C ILE A 23 -35.90 -10.02 2.56
N ALA A 24 -36.01 -9.65 3.84
CA ALA A 24 -37.23 -9.04 4.35
C ALA A 24 -37.42 -7.61 3.80
N PRO A 25 -38.65 -7.20 3.43
CA PRO A 25 -38.95 -5.83 2.99
C PRO A 25 -38.48 -4.75 3.99
N SER A 26 -38.61 -5.02 5.30
CA SER A 26 -38.14 -4.13 6.36
C SER A 26 -36.64 -3.88 6.31
N THR A 27 -35.84 -4.88 5.88
CA THR A 27 -34.39 -4.74 5.71
C THR A 27 -34.08 -3.85 4.52
N TYR A 28 -34.83 -3.96 3.42
CA TYR A 28 -34.69 -3.06 2.28
C TYR A 28 -34.97 -1.61 2.68
N TYR A 29 -36.12 -1.34 3.33
CA TYR A 29 -36.47 0.01 3.75
C TYR A 29 -35.51 0.56 4.81
N ARG A 30 -35.02 -0.26 5.74
CA ARG A 30 -33.97 0.16 6.69
C ARG A 30 -32.68 0.56 5.99
N ILE A 31 -32.25 -0.20 4.96
CA ILE A 31 -31.06 0.15 4.19
C ILE A 31 -31.29 1.46 3.41
N LYS A 32 -32.50 1.69 2.89
CA LYS A 32 -32.87 2.96 2.24
C LYS A 32 -32.87 4.12 3.22
N ASP A 33 -33.49 3.94 4.37
CA ASP A 33 -33.50 4.95 5.42
C ASP A 33 -32.07 5.28 5.90
N GLU A 34 -31.19 4.28 6.06
CA GLU A 34 -29.77 4.51 6.37
C GLU A 34 -28.99 5.21 5.23
N GLN A 35 -29.42 5.07 3.97
CA GLN A 35 -28.80 5.74 2.82
C GLN A 35 -29.23 7.21 2.74
N ASP A 36 -30.53 7.46 2.93
CA ASP A 36 -31.14 8.80 2.84
C ASP A 36 -30.85 9.65 4.08
N ASN A 37 -30.74 9.00 5.26
CA ASN A 37 -30.49 9.62 6.56
C ASN A 37 -29.18 9.10 7.17
N PRO A 38 -28.02 9.67 6.81
CA PRO A 38 -26.70 9.22 7.29
C PRO A 38 -26.57 9.22 8.82
N GLU A 39 -27.31 10.08 9.52
CA GLU A 39 -27.33 10.18 10.98
C GLU A 39 -27.92 8.93 11.67
N LYS A 40 -28.77 8.17 10.98
CA LYS A 40 -29.33 6.90 11.49
C LYS A 40 -28.35 5.73 11.40
N GLN A 41 -27.24 5.90 10.67
CA GLN A 41 -26.21 4.87 10.59
C GLN A 41 -25.53 4.69 11.95
N SER A 42 -25.06 3.48 12.24
CA SER A 42 -24.24 3.22 13.43
C SER A 42 -23.06 4.20 13.51
N ARG A 43 -22.73 4.67 14.72
CA ARG A 43 -21.58 5.54 15.00
C ARG A 43 -20.29 5.06 14.30
N ARG A 44 -20.08 3.74 14.25
CA ARG A 44 -18.93 3.14 13.57
C ARG A 44 -18.92 3.39 12.06
N LYS A 45 -20.07 3.25 11.39
CA LYS A 45 -20.18 3.51 9.94
C LYS A 45 -19.93 4.99 9.63
N GLN A 46 -20.46 5.88 10.47
CA GLN A 46 -20.23 7.32 10.33
C GLN A 46 -18.73 7.65 10.46
N SER A 47 -18.08 7.18 11.52
CA SER A 47 -16.64 7.37 11.72
C SER A 47 -15.80 6.76 10.59
N ASP A 48 -16.17 5.57 10.12
CA ASP A 48 -15.49 4.91 8.99
C ASP A 48 -15.61 5.75 7.71
N LYS A 49 -16.76 6.36 7.43
CA LYS A 49 -16.96 7.25 6.27
C LYS A 49 -16.03 8.45 6.32
N HIS A 50 -15.90 9.08 7.49
CA HIS A 50 -14.95 10.19 7.70
C HIS A 50 -13.49 9.74 7.54
N LEU A 51 -13.12 8.59 8.10
CA LEU A 51 -11.77 8.02 7.96
C LEU A 51 -11.44 7.64 6.51
N MET A 52 -12.40 7.07 5.77
CA MET A 52 -12.22 6.73 4.36
C MET A 52 -11.94 7.97 3.52
N ALA A 53 -12.62 9.09 3.79
CA ALA A 53 -12.34 10.35 3.10
C ALA A 53 -10.90 10.84 3.37
N GLN A 54 -10.46 10.85 4.64
CA GLN A 54 -9.10 11.25 5.00
C GLN A 54 -8.02 10.33 4.41
N ILE A 55 -8.24 9.01 4.46
CA ILE A 55 -7.36 8.01 3.84
C ILE A 55 -7.21 8.29 2.34
N LYS A 56 -8.32 8.55 1.64
CA LYS A 56 -8.32 8.85 0.21
C LYS A 56 -7.55 10.14 -0.11
N GLN A 57 -7.75 11.18 0.68
CA GLN A 57 -7.01 12.45 0.57
C GLN A 57 -5.50 12.24 0.73
N ILE A 58 -5.07 11.56 1.80
CA ILE A 58 -3.65 11.25 2.04
C ILE A 58 -3.05 10.42 0.89
N TRP A 59 -3.79 9.44 0.40
CA TRP A 59 -3.36 8.60 -0.71
C TRP A 59 -3.20 9.41 -2.00
N GLN A 60 -4.17 10.26 -2.34
CA GLN A 60 -4.12 11.15 -3.52
C GLN A 60 -2.99 12.17 -3.41
N ALA A 61 -2.83 12.83 -2.26
CA ALA A 61 -1.75 13.78 -2.00
C ALA A 61 -0.35 13.14 -2.13
N SER A 62 -0.23 11.84 -1.85
CA SER A 62 1.02 11.10 -2.06
C SER A 62 1.31 10.76 -3.53
N GLY A 63 0.39 11.08 -4.46
CA GLY A 63 0.43 10.60 -5.85
C GLY A 63 0.18 9.11 -5.94
N CYS A 64 -0.75 8.59 -5.12
CA CYS A 64 -1.14 7.18 -5.07
C CYS A 64 -0.02 6.20 -4.63
N ARG A 65 1.09 6.71 -4.09
CA ARG A 65 2.28 5.92 -3.70
C ARG A 65 2.13 5.26 -2.34
N TYR A 66 1.39 5.88 -1.42
CA TYR A 66 1.34 5.41 -0.04
C TYR A 66 0.49 4.15 0.11
N GLY A 67 1.09 3.09 0.65
CA GLY A 67 0.37 1.90 1.11
C GLY A 67 -0.09 2.02 2.57
N ILE A 68 -0.74 0.98 3.06
CA ILE A 68 -1.35 0.87 4.40
C ILE A 68 -0.44 1.45 5.50
N ARG A 69 0.83 1.04 5.57
CA ARG A 69 1.76 1.49 6.61
C ARG A 69 2.03 3.00 6.56
N LYS A 70 2.22 3.55 5.36
CA LYS A 70 2.52 4.98 5.18
C LYS A 70 1.31 5.85 5.47
N VAL A 71 0.13 5.42 5.01
CA VAL A 71 -1.13 6.10 5.34
C VAL A 71 -1.41 6.04 6.84
N TRP A 72 -1.22 4.89 7.49
CA TRP A 72 -1.37 4.74 8.94
C TRP A 72 -0.43 5.66 9.73
N ASN A 73 0.84 5.72 9.35
CA ASN A 73 1.80 6.64 9.99
C ASN A 73 1.41 8.10 9.79
N LYS A 74 0.91 8.47 8.60
CA LYS A 74 0.46 9.83 8.31
C LYS A 74 -0.76 10.21 9.16
N LEU A 75 -1.76 9.32 9.25
CA LEU A 75 -2.92 9.51 10.13
C LEU A 75 -2.53 9.65 11.61
N LYS A 76 -1.50 8.91 12.05
CA LYS A 76 -0.97 9.04 13.42
C LYS A 76 -0.30 10.40 13.64
N GLN A 77 0.42 10.92 12.66
CA GLN A 77 1.01 12.26 12.70
C GLN A 77 -0.05 13.37 12.67
N ASP A 78 -1.15 13.17 11.92
CA ASP A 78 -2.25 14.11 11.77
C ASP A 78 -3.24 14.09 12.97
N GLY A 79 -2.85 13.51 14.11
CA GLY A 79 -3.61 13.60 15.37
C GLY A 79 -4.49 12.40 15.71
N MET A 80 -4.37 11.26 15.02
CA MET A 80 -5.13 10.03 15.33
C MET A 80 -4.25 8.86 15.83
N PRO A 81 -3.58 8.99 16.99
CA PRO A 81 -2.64 7.98 17.47
C PRO A 81 -3.27 6.66 17.92
N LYS A 82 -4.57 6.67 18.27
CA LYS A 82 -5.31 5.47 18.73
C LYS A 82 -5.81 4.58 17.58
N LEU A 83 -5.64 4.99 16.33
CA LEU A 83 -6.14 4.23 15.19
C LEU A 83 -5.26 3.00 14.93
N GLY A 84 -5.86 1.80 15.00
CA GLY A 84 -5.18 0.56 14.67
C GLY A 84 -4.85 0.44 13.18
N ARG A 85 -3.69 -0.15 12.85
CA ARG A 85 -3.29 -0.42 11.46
C ARG A 85 -4.31 -1.28 10.70
N CYS A 86 -4.90 -2.27 11.37
CA CYS A 86 -5.92 -3.16 10.78
C CYS A 86 -7.17 -2.40 10.33
N THR A 87 -7.51 -1.29 10.99
CA THR A 87 -8.62 -0.42 10.58
C THR A 87 -8.29 0.27 9.26
N VAL A 88 -7.08 0.84 9.13
CA VAL A 88 -6.62 1.47 7.88
C VAL A 88 -6.60 0.45 6.74
N GLU A 89 -6.08 -0.75 6.99
CA GLU A 89 -6.06 -1.84 6.01
C GLU A 89 -7.47 -2.21 5.52
N ARG A 90 -8.40 -2.44 6.45
CA ARG A 90 -9.80 -2.72 6.13
C ARG A 90 -10.42 -1.60 5.28
N LEU A 91 -10.24 -0.35 5.68
CA LEU A 91 -10.83 0.80 4.98
C LEU A 91 -10.20 1.03 3.59
N MET A 92 -8.89 0.85 3.45
CA MET A 92 -8.22 0.90 2.15
C MET A 92 -8.72 -0.21 1.21
N LYS A 93 -8.95 -1.42 1.74
CA LYS A 93 -9.54 -2.53 0.96
C LYS A 93 -10.98 -2.22 0.53
N GLN A 94 -11.80 -1.64 1.42
CA GLN A 94 -13.16 -1.22 1.08
C GLN A 94 -13.20 -0.10 0.03
N LEU A 95 -12.18 0.78 0.01
CA LEU A 95 -12.00 1.81 -1.01
C LEU A 95 -11.41 1.29 -2.34
N GLY A 96 -10.90 0.05 -2.37
CA GLY A 96 -10.22 -0.48 -3.55
C GLY A 96 -8.88 0.20 -3.86
N ILE A 97 -8.24 0.85 -2.88
CA ILE A 97 -6.97 1.57 -3.07
C ILE A 97 -5.80 0.77 -2.50
N GLN A 98 -4.67 0.86 -3.18
CA GLN A 98 -3.42 0.22 -2.79
C GLN A 98 -2.25 1.17 -3.02
N GLY A 99 -1.20 1.05 -2.21
CA GLY A 99 0.05 1.76 -2.45
C GLY A 99 0.89 1.08 -3.53
N VAL A 100 1.73 1.86 -4.19
CA VAL A 100 2.67 1.34 -5.19
C VAL A 100 3.67 0.38 -4.53
N TRP A 101 3.70 -0.85 -5.00
CA TRP A 101 4.77 -1.80 -4.71
C TRP A 101 5.82 -1.71 -5.83
N ARG A 102 6.98 -1.13 -5.52
CA ARG A 102 8.16 -1.30 -6.38
C ARG A 102 8.62 -2.73 -6.11
N GLY A 103 8.68 -3.57 -7.14
CA GLY A 103 9.05 -4.99 -7.01
C GLY A 103 10.43 -5.22 -6.40
N LYS A 104 10.96 -6.46 -6.52
CA LYS A 104 12.28 -6.82 -5.96
C LYS A 104 13.34 -5.76 -6.29
N GLY A 105 14.19 -5.45 -5.29
CA GLY A 105 15.23 -4.43 -5.40
C GLY A 105 16.07 -4.62 -6.68
N LYS A 106 16.50 -3.50 -7.27
CA LYS A 106 17.39 -3.55 -8.43
C LYS A 106 18.62 -4.37 -8.06
N ILE A 107 18.81 -5.51 -8.72
CA ILE A 107 20.08 -6.24 -8.67
C ILE A 107 21.06 -5.40 -9.48
N THR A 108 21.84 -4.55 -8.81
CA THR A 108 22.84 -3.70 -9.46
C THR A 108 23.96 -4.53 -10.07
N THR A 109 24.26 -5.69 -9.48
CA THR A 109 25.37 -6.56 -9.88
C THR A 109 24.82 -7.85 -10.47
N LYS A 110 24.72 -7.92 -11.79
CA LYS A 110 24.62 -9.21 -12.50
C LYS A 110 26.04 -9.74 -12.64
N GLN A 111 26.31 -10.94 -12.10
CA GLN A 111 27.60 -11.58 -12.37
C GLN A 111 27.71 -11.82 -13.88
N ARG A 112 28.79 -11.33 -14.48
CA ARG A 112 29.17 -11.64 -15.86
C ARG A 112 30.14 -12.81 -15.78
N ASP A 113 29.74 -13.95 -16.33
CA ASP A 113 30.56 -15.17 -16.32
C ASP A 113 31.57 -15.22 -17.47
N ASP A 114 31.53 -14.23 -18.36
CA ASP A 114 32.41 -14.09 -19.52
C ASP A 114 33.70 -13.27 -19.25
N GLN A 115 33.94 -12.86 -18.00
CA GLN A 115 35.17 -12.14 -17.62
C GLN A 115 36.15 -13.09 -16.94
N ASP A 116 37.41 -13.02 -17.37
CA ASP A 116 38.54 -13.64 -16.65
C ASP A 116 38.61 -13.05 -15.24
N LYS A 117 38.20 -13.85 -14.26
CA LYS A 117 38.26 -13.49 -12.85
C LYS A 117 39.65 -13.86 -12.33
N PRO A 118 40.37 -12.94 -11.65
CA PRO A 118 41.58 -13.33 -10.94
C PRO A 118 41.22 -14.38 -9.89
N ASN A 119 42.12 -15.37 -9.71
CA ASN A 119 41.91 -16.45 -8.76
C ASN A 119 41.73 -15.88 -7.35
N ASP A 120 40.65 -16.28 -6.67
CA ASP A 120 40.43 -15.95 -5.26
C ASP A 120 41.35 -16.82 -4.39
N LEU A 121 42.57 -16.32 -4.16
CA LEU A 121 43.60 -17.02 -3.38
C LEU A 121 43.21 -17.23 -1.91
N VAL A 122 42.28 -16.42 -1.39
CA VAL A 122 41.85 -16.48 0.02
C VAL A 122 40.48 -17.15 0.19
N LYS A 123 39.83 -17.56 -0.91
CA LYS A 123 38.50 -18.23 -0.91
C LYS A 123 37.46 -17.51 -0.05
N ARG A 124 37.47 -16.17 -0.10
CA ARG A 124 36.65 -15.28 0.76
C ARG A 124 36.82 -15.45 2.26
N ASN A 125 37.93 -16.04 2.72
CA ASN A 125 38.31 -16.03 4.12
C ASN A 125 39.15 -14.77 4.41
N PHE A 126 38.57 -13.82 5.14
CA PHE A 126 39.23 -12.55 5.49
C PHE A 126 39.83 -12.54 6.90
N THR A 127 39.90 -13.68 7.58
CA THR A 127 40.60 -13.80 8.87
C THR A 127 42.09 -14.05 8.67
N ALA A 128 42.94 -13.43 9.49
CA ALA A 128 44.38 -13.63 9.47
C ALA A 128 44.94 -13.82 10.89
N ASP A 129 45.91 -14.74 11.03
CA ASP A 129 46.50 -15.09 12.33
C ASP A 129 47.50 -14.04 12.85
N SER A 130 48.00 -13.16 11.98
CA SER A 130 48.91 -12.06 12.34
C SER A 130 48.74 -10.85 11.40
N PRO A 131 49.17 -9.64 11.82
CA PRO A 131 49.24 -8.48 10.93
C PRO A 131 50.09 -8.76 9.68
N ASN A 132 49.83 -8.02 8.59
CA ASN A 132 50.55 -8.12 7.31
C ASN A 132 50.50 -9.48 6.59
N LYS A 133 49.53 -10.35 6.92
CA LYS A 133 49.33 -11.62 6.20
C LYS A 133 48.25 -11.55 5.11
N LEU A 134 47.27 -10.66 5.28
CA LEU A 134 46.15 -10.51 4.36
C LEU A 134 45.78 -9.03 4.28
N TRP A 135 45.76 -8.48 3.08
CA TRP A 135 45.41 -7.09 2.81
C TRP A 135 44.09 -7.07 2.04
N VAL A 136 43.07 -6.42 2.61
CA VAL A 136 41.77 -6.24 1.95
C VAL A 136 41.68 -4.78 1.52
N ALA A 137 41.33 -4.56 0.26
CA ALA A 137 41.00 -3.24 -0.27
C ALA A 137 39.55 -3.25 -0.77
N ASP A 138 38.85 -2.14 -0.57
CA ASP A 138 37.53 -1.90 -1.15
C ASP A 138 37.58 -0.65 -2.04
N PHE A 139 36.85 -0.68 -3.14
CA PHE A 139 36.67 0.45 -4.03
C PHE A 139 35.30 1.08 -3.79
N THR A 140 35.29 2.19 -3.07
CA THR A 140 34.08 3.01 -2.94
C THR A 140 33.98 3.98 -4.11
N TYR A 141 33.00 3.79 -4.98
CA TYR A 141 32.69 4.75 -6.05
C TYR A 141 32.02 5.99 -5.46
N ILE A 142 32.72 7.12 -5.51
CA ILE A 142 32.14 8.42 -5.17
C ILE A 142 31.52 9.00 -6.44
N LYS A 143 30.20 9.20 -6.43
CA LYS A 143 29.49 9.80 -7.55
C LYS A 143 29.77 11.31 -7.59
N LEU A 144 30.49 11.75 -8.62
CA LEU A 144 30.68 13.18 -8.90
C LEU A 144 29.46 13.73 -9.64
N ASN A 145 29.02 14.94 -9.28
CA ASN A 145 27.84 15.60 -9.86
C ASN A 145 28.15 16.36 -11.17
N GLN A 146 29.40 16.34 -11.63
CA GLN A 146 29.84 17.01 -12.85
C GLN A 146 30.71 16.06 -13.67
N ALA A 147 30.54 16.09 -15.00
CA ALA A 147 31.40 15.35 -15.92
C ALA A 147 32.78 16.00 -15.92
N GLY A 148 33.70 15.50 -15.10
CA GLY A 148 35.09 15.91 -15.13
C GLY A 148 35.71 15.49 -16.47
N SER A 149 36.16 16.45 -17.26
CA SER A 149 37.07 16.18 -18.38
C SER A 149 38.37 15.64 -17.81
N ILE A 150 38.68 14.38 -18.09
CA ILE A 150 39.99 13.80 -17.78
C ILE A 150 40.97 14.40 -18.80
N PRO A 151 41.97 15.20 -18.41
CA PRO A 151 42.99 15.64 -19.35
C PRO A 151 43.81 14.42 -19.81
N PRO A 152 44.13 14.28 -21.10
CA PRO A 152 44.98 13.21 -21.59
C PRO A 152 46.39 13.32 -20.99
N LEU A 153 46.99 12.17 -20.71
CA LEU A 153 48.40 12.02 -20.28
C LEU A 153 49.38 12.44 -21.38
#